data_AF-A0A7Z8E196-F1
#
_entry.id   AF-A0A7Z8E196-F1
#
_cell.length_a   1.000
_cell.length_b   1.000
_cell.length_c   1.000
_cell.angle_alpha   90.00
_cell.angle_beta   90.00
_cell.angle_gamma   90.00
#
_symmetry.space_group_name_H-M   'P 1'
#
loop_
_entity.id
_entity.type
_entity.pdbx_description
1 polymer ?
#
loop_
_entity_poly.entity_id
_entity_poly.type
_entity_poly.pdbx_seq_one_letter_code
_entity_poly.pdbx_strand_id
1 'polypeptide(L)'
;LDFTSSENKLGKPVGSDLMNGHITLPVLLEMRRNSQFKKKITDLTSESPKEHFEICIQDIRNSESIHEAKEVSDHYLDKALKLIDSLNEPHAQNLFRKLIKKMGSREI
;
A
#
# COMPACT_ATOMS: atom_id res chain seq x y z
N LEU A 1 -3.44 -2.13 -2.53
CA LEU A 1 -4.91 -2.29 -2.41
C LEU A 1 -5.69 -0.98 -2.48
N ASP A 2 -5.25 0.17 -1.95
CA ASP A 2 -5.97 1.45 -2.19
C ASP A 2 -5.76 2.01 -3.60
N PHE A 3 -4.57 1.82 -4.18
CA PHE A 3 -4.25 2.27 -5.55
C PHE A 3 -4.44 1.21 -6.63
N THR A 4 -4.56 -0.07 -6.24
CA THR A 4 -4.40 -1.20 -7.17
C THR A 4 -5.68 -1.98 -7.44
N SER A 5 -6.60 -1.98 -6.46
CA SER A 5 -7.86 -2.68 -6.58
C SER A 5 -8.88 -1.86 -7.41
N SER A 6 -9.96 -2.51 -7.82
CA SER A 6 -11.11 -1.86 -8.45
C SER A 6 -12.10 -1.37 -7.40
N GLU A 7 -12.83 -0.28 -7.68
CA GLU A 7 -13.89 0.23 -6.79
C GLU A 7 -14.90 -0.85 -6.38
N ASN A 8 -15.30 -1.71 -7.32
CA ASN A 8 -16.21 -2.84 -7.08
C ASN A 8 -15.70 -3.85 -6.03
N LYS A 9 -14.38 -4.03 -5.93
CA LYS A 9 -13.75 -4.93 -4.95
C LYS A 9 -13.50 -4.23 -3.60
N LEU A 10 -13.28 -2.92 -3.61
CA LEU A 10 -12.97 -2.11 -2.43
C LEU A 10 -14.22 -1.63 -1.68
N GLY A 11 -15.34 -1.43 -2.37
CA GLY A 11 -16.53 -0.77 -1.82
C GLY A 11 -16.33 0.73 -1.56
N LYS A 12 -15.20 1.30 -2.00
CA LYS A 12 -14.81 2.72 -1.89
C LYS A 12 -14.02 3.14 -3.14
N PRO A 13 -13.95 4.45 -3.45
CA PRO A 13 -13.13 4.95 -4.56
C PRO A 13 -11.66 4.56 -4.41
N VAL A 14 -11.00 4.28 -5.52
CA VAL A 14 -9.54 4.08 -5.56
C VAL A 14 -8.85 5.37 -5.13
N GLY A 15 -7.80 5.28 -4.31
CA GLY A 15 -7.08 6.45 -3.81
C GLY A 15 -7.80 7.20 -2.68
N SER A 16 -8.83 6.59 -2.08
CA SER A 16 -9.58 7.19 -0.97
C SER A 16 -8.69 7.57 0.22
N ASP A 17 -7.58 6.88 0.46
CA ASP A 17 -6.66 7.25 1.55
C ASP A 17 -6.07 8.64 1.26
N LEU A 18 -5.61 8.88 0.03
CA LEU A 18 -5.08 10.17 -0.40
C LEU A 18 -6.15 11.27 -0.34
N MET A 19 -7.37 10.99 -0.79
CA MET A 19 -8.49 11.96 -0.75
C MET A 19 -8.86 12.38 0.68
N ASN A 20 -8.65 11.49 1.66
CA ASN A 20 -8.86 11.77 3.08
C ASN A 20 -7.61 12.34 3.78
N GLY A 21 -6.56 12.68 3.03
CA GLY A 21 -5.32 13.25 3.56
C GLY A 21 -4.36 12.23 4.19
N HIS A 22 -4.61 10.93 4.02
CA HIS A 22 -3.70 9.89 4.47
C HIS A 22 -2.60 9.63 3.45
N ILE A 23 -1.40 10.12 3.75
CA ILE A 23 -0.21 9.87 2.93
C ILE A 23 0.38 8.50 3.28
N THR A 24 0.06 7.50 2.46
CA THR A 24 0.51 6.10 2.65
C THR A 24 1.85 5.82 1.95
N LEU A 25 2.41 4.63 2.21
CA LEU A 25 3.77 4.29 1.77
C LEU A 25 4.01 4.46 0.25
N PRO A 26 3.14 4.01 -0.68
CA PRO A 26 3.36 4.25 -2.11
C PRO A 26 3.54 5.73 -2.44
N VAL A 27 2.77 6.62 -1.78
CA VAL A 27 2.87 8.07 -1.99
C VAL A 27 4.21 8.60 -1.46
N LEU A 28 4.62 8.19 -0.26
CA LEU A 28 5.91 8.60 0.32
C LEU A 28 7.10 8.17 -0.56
N LEU A 29 7.04 6.96 -1.12
CA LEU A 29 8.08 6.43 -2.00
C LEU A 29 8.17 7.20 -3.31
N GLU A 30 7.02 7.57 -3.90
CA GLU A 30 6.99 8.38 -5.12
C GLU A 30 7.48 9.81 -4.86
N MET A 31 7.05 10.44 -3.76
CA MET A 31 7.52 11.76 -3.35
C MET A 31 9.04 11.80 -3.11
N ARG A 32 9.63 10.69 -2.67
CA ARG A 32 11.08 10.58 -2.44
C ARG A 32 11.87 10.60 -3.74
N ARG A 33 11.35 10.01 -4.82
CA ARG A 33 12.05 9.89 -6.11
C ARG A 33 11.68 10.99 -7.11
N ASN A 34 10.47 11.54 -7.01
CA ASN A 34 9.90 12.46 -8.00
C ASN A 34 9.53 13.80 -7.35
N SER A 35 10.37 14.82 -7.55
CA SER A 35 10.18 16.14 -6.96
C SER A 35 8.93 16.87 -7.50
N GLN A 36 8.55 16.61 -8.76
CA GLN A 36 7.32 17.17 -9.33
C GLN A 36 6.08 16.56 -8.69
N PHE A 37 6.07 15.23 -8.53
CA PHE A 37 4.99 14.55 -7.79
C PHE A 37 4.92 15.01 -6.34
N LYS A 38 6.07 15.15 -5.67
CA LYS A 38 6.13 15.73 -4.33
C LYS A 38 5.45 17.08 -4.26
N LYS A 39 5.71 17.96 -5.23
CA LYS A 39 5.05 19.27 -5.31
C LYS A 39 3.54 19.15 -5.49
N LYS A 40 3.08 18.28 -6.41
CA LYS A 40 1.62 18.01 -6.59
C LYS A 40 0.96 17.61 -5.27
N ILE A 41 1.57 16.70 -4.51
CA ILE A 41 1.05 16.25 -3.23
C ILE A 41 1.06 17.36 -2.17
N THR A 42 2.12 18.18 -2.10
CA THR A 42 2.19 19.28 -1.12
C THR A 42 1.22 20.42 -1.43
N ASP A 43 0.85 20.59 -2.70
CA ASP A 43 -0.09 21.63 -3.15
C ASP A 43 -1.56 21.18 -3.00
N LEU A 44 -1.83 19.90 -2.73
CA LEU A 44 -3.18 19.39 -2.47
C LEU A 44 -3.75 19.88 -1.14
N THR A 45 -5.02 20.23 -1.15
CA THR A 45 -5.82 20.63 0.01
C THR A 45 -7.19 19.94 -0.02
N SER A 46 -7.96 20.01 1.07
CA SER A 46 -9.34 19.49 1.11
C SER A 46 -10.27 20.12 0.06
N GLU A 47 -9.96 21.35 -0.36
CA GLU A 47 -10.74 22.12 -1.33
C GLU A 47 -10.28 21.90 -2.78
N SER A 48 -9.27 21.05 -2.99
CA SER A 48 -8.75 20.79 -4.33
C SER A 48 -9.77 20.06 -5.20
N PRO A 49 -9.87 20.38 -6.51
CA PRO A 49 -10.72 19.65 -7.43
C PRO A 49 -10.40 18.16 -7.46
N LYS A 50 -11.42 17.32 -7.68
CA LYS A 50 -11.28 15.86 -7.72
C LYS A 50 -10.25 15.41 -8.76
N GLU A 51 -10.16 16.12 -9.87
CA GLU A 51 -9.24 15.87 -10.98
C GLU A 51 -7.77 15.94 -10.52
N HIS A 52 -7.43 16.80 -9.55
CA HIS A 52 -6.07 16.88 -9.02
C HIS A 52 -5.69 15.61 -8.23
N PHE A 53 -6.64 15.07 -7.47
CA PHE A 53 -6.47 13.78 -6.80
C PHE A 53 -6.36 12.64 -7.81
N GLU A 54 -7.20 12.62 -8.85
CA GLU A 54 -7.17 11.60 -9.90
C GLU A 54 -5.82 11.56 -10.63
N ILE A 55 -5.22 12.72 -10.93
CA ILE A 55 -3.87 12.80 -11.51
C ILE A 55 -2.84 12.15 -10.58
N CYS A 56 -2.86 12.48 -9.29
CA CYS A 56 -1.92 11.91 -8.34
C CYS A 56 -2.11 10.39 -8.16
N ILE A 57 -3.35 9.92 -8.18
CA ILE A 57 -3.68 8.49 -8.13
C ILE A 57 -3.13 7.77 -9.37
N GLN A 58 -3.26 8.35 -10.57
CA GLN A 58 -2.72 7.76 -11.79
C GLN A 58 -1.18 7.78 -11.82
N ASP A 59 -0.55 8.85 -11.35
CA ASP A 59 0.91 8.90 -11.20
C ASP A 59 1.42 7.74 -10.34
N ILE A 60 0.76 7.46 -9.20
CA ILE A 60 1.11 6.33 -8.33
C ILE A 60 0.86 4.99 -9.02
N ARG A 61 -0.27 4.81 -9.72
CA ARG A 61 -0.61 3.56 -10.43
C ARG A 61 0.38 3.21 -11.52
N ASN A 62 0.96 4.21 -12.17
CA ASN A 62 1.93 4.03 -13.25
C ASN A 62 3.39 4.06 -12.75
N SER A 63 3.60 4.10 -11.42
CA SER A 63 4.93 4.13 -10.82
C SER A 63 5.36 2.76 -10.27
N GLU A 64 6.67 2.62 -10.08
CA GLU A 64 7.27 1.49 -9.34
C GLU A 64 6.98 1.53 -7.83
N SER A 65 6.41 2.63 -7.32
CA SER A 65 6.23 2.84 -5.88
C SER A 65 5.22 1.87 -5.26
N ILE A 66 4.28 1.33 -6.05
CA ILE A 66 3.38 0.25 -5.61
C ILE A 66 4.16 -1.06 -5.43
N HIS A 67 5.05 -1.38 -6.37
CA HIS A 67 5.89 -2.58 -6.29
C HIS A 67 6.84 -2.50 -5.10
N GLU A 68 7.53 -1.36 -4.92
CA GLU A 68 8.43 -1.16 -3.77
C GLU A 68 7.66 -1.22 -2.43
N ALA A 69 6.45 -0.67 -2.35
CA ALA A 69 5.62 -0.83 -1.15
C ALA A 69 5.24 -2.30 -0.89
N LYS A 70 5.07 -3.10 -1.94
CA LYS A 70 4.83 -4.54 -1.84
C LYS A 70 6.08 -5.28 -1.34
N GLU A 71 7.27 -4.93 -1.83
CA GLU A 71 8.53 -5.49 -1.32
C GLU A 71 8.71 -5.21 0.18
N VAL A 72 8.36 -4.01 0.65
CA VAL A 72 8.37 -3.69 2.08
C VAL A 72 7.39 -4.57 2.86
N SER A 73 6.18 -4.80 2.32
CA SER A 73 5.22 -5.73 2.91
C SER A 73 5.78 -7.15 2.99
N ASP A 74 6.39 -7.64 1.91
CA ASP A 74 6.91 -9.00 1.82
C ASP A 74 8.11 -9.20 2.76
N HIS A 75 8.96 -8.19 2.94
CA HIS A 75 10.03 -8.17 3.95
C HIS A 75 9.49 -8.34 5.38
N TYR A 76 8.39 -7.66 5.73
CA TYR A 76 7.78 -7.83 7.05
C TYR A 76 7.10 -9.18 7.22
N LEU A 77 6.53 -9.76 6.16
CA LEU A 77 6.02 -11.14 6.21
C LEU A 77 7.14 -12.16 6.43
N ASP A 78 8.29 -11.99 5.77
CA ASP A 78 9.48 -12.83 5.99
C ASP A 78 10.01 -12.72 7.43
N LYS A 79 10.09 -11.50 7.96
CA LYS A 79 10.42 -11.29 9.38
C LYS A 79 9.46 -12.02 10.32
N ALA A 80 8.15 -11.95 10.04
CA ALA A 80 7.15 -12.63 10.85
C ALA A 80 7.31 -14.16 10.77
N LEU A 81 7.60 -14.72 9.61
CA LEU A 81 7.88 -16.15 9.44
C LEU A 81 9.08 -16.61 10.28
N LYS A 82 10.18 -15.85 10.26
CA LYS A 82 11.37 -16.14 11.06
C LYS A 82 11.08 -16.11 12.57
N LEU A 83 10.25 -15.18 13.02
CA LEU A 83 9.84 -15.12 14.43
C LEU A 83 8.94 -16.29 14.83
N ILE A 84 8.04 -16.73 13.95
CA ILE A 84 7.20 -17.90 14.20
C ILE A 84 8.04 -19.17 14.40
N ASP A 85 9.16 -19.30 13.70
CA ASP A 85 10.06 -20.45 13.84
C ASP A 85 10.73 -20.55 15.21
N SER A 86 10.75 -19.45 15.97
CA SER A 86 11.24 -19.44 17.36
C SER A 86 10.21 -19.91 18.39
N LEU A 87 8.95 -20.13 18.00
CA LEU A 87 7.90 -20.56 18.93
C LEU A 87 8.03 -22.05 19.26
N ASN A 88 8.00 -22.42 20.54
CA ASN A 88 7.96 -23.83 20.97
C ASN A 88 6.54 -24.41 21.00
N GLU A 89 5.73 -24.14 19.96
CA GLU A 89 4.33 -24.59 19.89
C GLU A 89 3.93 -24.90 18.43
N PRO A 90 4.01 -26.18 18.01
CA PRO A 90 3.80 -26.58 16.61
C PRO A 90 2.42 -26.24 16.04
N HIS A 91 1.37 -26.21 16.86
CA HIS A 91 0.02 -25.89 16.38
C HIS A 91 -0.09 -24.39 16.03
N ALA A 92 0.40 -23.51 16.89
CA ALA A 92 0.45 -22.07 16.68
C ALA A 92 1.33 -21.73 15.48
N GLN A 93 2.49 -22.37 15.33
CA GLN A 93 3.35 -22.19 14.14
C GLN A 93 2.56 -22.45 12.85
N ASN A 94 1.86 -23.59 12.77
CA ASN A 94 1.07 -23.95 11.61
C ASN A 94 -0.09 -22.96 11.37
N LEU A 95 -0.76 -22.52 12.43
CA LEU A 95 -1.84 -21.54 12.33
C LEU A 95 -1.34 -20.20 11.80
N PHE A 96 -0.25 -19.66 12.36
CA PHE A 96 0.32 -18.38 11.93
C PHE A 96 0.86 -18.44 10.50
N ARG A 97 1.50 -19.53 10.10
CA ARG A 97 1.95 -19.74 8.71
C ARG A 97 0.78 -19.71 7.73
N LYS A 98 -0.35 -20.33 8.07
CA LYS A 98 -1.59 -20.26 7.25
C LYS A 98 -2.12 -18.82 7.16
N LEU A 99 -2.11 -18.08 8.26
CA LEU A 99 -2.54 -16.66 8.29
C LEU A 99 -1.62 -15.79 7.41
N ILE A 100 -0.30 -15.92 7.56
CA ILE A 100 0.69 -15.17 6.75
C ILE A 100 0.50 -15.48 5.27
N LYS A 101 0.37 -16.76 4.89
CA LYS A 101 0.13 -17.14 3.49
C LYS A 101 -1.12 -16.46 2.94
N LYS A 102 -2.21 -16.44 3.71
CA LYS A 102 -3.46 -15.76 3.33
C LYS A 102 -3.31 -14.23 3.24
N MET A 103 -2.45 -13.61 4.05
CA MET A 103 -2.19 -12.17 3.99
C MET A 103 -1.33 -11.79 2.79
N GLY A 104 -0.29 -12.58 2.48
CA GLY A 104 0.63 -12.33 1.36
C GLY A 104 0.02 -12.56 -0.01
N SER A 105 -0.96 -13.47 -0.12
CA SER A 105 -1.63 -13.84 -1.38
C SER A 105 -2.86 -13.00 -1.72
N ARG A 106 -3.16 -11.93 -0.96
CA ARG A 106 -4.26 -11.02 -1.32
C ARG A 106 -3.88 -10.35 -2.64
N GLU A 107 -4.68 -10.59 -3.68
CA GLU A 107 -4.50 -9.95 -4.99
C GLU A 107 -4.37 -8.44 -4.83
N ILE A 108 -3.39 -7.89 -5.54
CA ILE A 108 -3.15 -6.46 -5.71
C ILE A 108 -4.22 -5.89 -6.66
#